data_AF-A0A433Q836-F1
#
_entry.id   AF-A0A433Q836-F1
#
_cell.length_a   1.000
_cell.length_b   1.000
_cell.length_c   1.000
_cell.angle_alpha   90.00
_cell.angle_beta   90.00
_cell.angle_gamma   90.00
#
_symmetry.space_group_name_H-M   'P 1'
#
loop_
_entity.id
_entity.type
_entity.pdbx_description
1 polymer ?
#
loop_
_entity_poly.entity_id
_entity_poly.type
_entity_poly.pdbx_seq_one_letter_code
_entity_poly.pdbx_strand_id
1 'polypeptide(L)'
;MHSNRILLVGLGNHTHPYTRHSIGRIVLNHIATCLNLSWSHNDSWQGTTASAKLLVTDASLKRQQKGQPLPEITTTEVELTLLKPRLLMNICGPSVAKAAKGLSIPTSQIIVIHDDLELPLGKTSLKYRGSSSGHNGVKSVIASLHTHVFRRVRVGIGRPDRDDSDAVSNYVLGKITNREMNTIEKLVFPFVEGEALDNLCREAFEGHRVPVEKQKSKKDKKKKEKDLGGVSDGEKDEEGQKVGQQQAMDVAVGKAT
;
A
#
# COMPACT_ATOMS: atom_id res chain seq x y z
N MET A 1 -20.89 -19.32 4.49
CA MET A 1 -20.91 -18.24 5.51
C MET A 1 -19.74 -17.33 5.22
N HIS A 2 -19.96 -16.03 5.07
CA HIS A 2 -18.84 -15.09 5.00
C HIS A 2 -18.15 -15.12 6.36
N SER A 3 -16.88 -15.51 6.40
CA SER A 3 -16.09 -15.47 7.64
C SER A 3 -15.87 -14.01 8.01
N ASN A 4 -16.33 -13.60 9.19
CA ASN A 4 -16.03 -12.29 9.79
C ASN A 4 -14.63 -12.31 10.41
N ARG A 5 -13.63 -12.71 9.63
CA ARG A 5 -12.26 -12.93 10.10
C ARG A 5 -11.34 -11.92 9.46
N ILE A 6 -10.45 -11.32 10.24
CA ILE A 6 -9.43 -10.40 9.72
C ILE A 6 -8.07 -10.94 10.07
N LEU A 7 -7.14 -10.88 9.11
CA LEU A 7 -5.72 -11.15 9.35
C LEU A 7 -4.95 -9.83 9.29
N LEU A 8 -4.49 -9.35 10.45
CA LEU A 8 -3.64 -8.17 10.56
C LEU A 8 -2.18 -8.62 10.71
N VAL A 9 -1.36 -8.31 9.71
CA VAL A 9 0.03 -8.77 9.62
C VAL A 9 0.98 -7.59 9.85
N GLY A 10 1.92 -7.73 10.76
CA GLY A 10 2.98 -6.75 11.00
C GLY A 10 4.28 -7.27 10.42
N LEU A 11 4.76 -6.62 9.35
CA LEU A 11 6.03 -7.00 8.74
C LEU A 11 7.21 -6.52 9.58
N GLY A 12 8.27 -7.33 9.58
CA GLY A 12 9.51 -7.06 10.29
C GLY A 12 10.41 -8.28 10.36
N ASN A 13 11.68 -8.05 10.69
CA ASN A 13 12.65 -9.12 10.90
C ASN A 13 12.57 -9.62 12.33
N HIS A 14 12.37 -10.94 12.53
CA HIS A 14 12.29 -11.54 13.87
C HIS A 14 13.51 -11.20 14.75
N THR A 15 14.69 -11.31 14.15
CA THR A 15 16.01 -11.11 14.78
C THR A 15 16.38 -9.64 14.98
N HIS A 16 15.69 -8.70 14.33
CA HIS A 16 15.97 -7.26 14.39
C HIS A 16 14.68 -6.47 14.71
N PRO A 17 14.06 -6.68 15.89
CA PRO A 17 12.71 -6.22 16.19
C PRO A 17 12.55 -4.70 16.33
N TYR A 18 13.63 -3.96 16.59
CA TYR A 18 13.59 -2.52 16.85
C TYR A 18 14.21 -1.68 15.73
N THR A 19 14.13 -2.18 14.50
CA THR A 19 14.60 -1.48 13.30
C THR A 19 13.44 -0.79 12.60
N ARG A 20 13.70 0.20 11.75
CA ARG A 20 12.66 0.85 10.94
C ARG A 20 11.89 -0.17 10.10
N HIS A 21 12.60 -1.18 9.57
CA HIS A 21 12.01 -2.28 8.81
C HIS A 21 11.14 -3.23 9.64
N SER A 22 11.15 -3.10 10.98
CA SER A 22 10.30 -3.88 11.89
C SER A 22 9.14 -3.07 12.48
N ILE A 23 8.87 -1.86 11.96
CA ILE A 23 7.80 -0.99 12.47
C ILE A 23 6.43 -1.67 12.45
N GLY A 24 6.14 -2.51 11.44
CA GLY A 24 4.89 -3.26 11.39
C GLY A 24 4.69 -4.18 12.59
N ARG A 25 5.77 -4.81 13.08
CA ARG A 25 5.75 -5.65 14.29
C ARG A 25 5.58 -4.81 15.56
N ILE A 26 6.19 -3.62 15.61
CA ILE A 26 6.07 -2.68 16.74
C ILE A 26 4.61 -2.21 16.86
N VAL A 27 4.02 -1.77 15.77
CA VAL A 27 2.61 -1.36 15.71
C VAL A 27 1.69 -2.52 16.11
N LEU A 28 1.95 -3.74 15.64
CA LEU A 28 1.18 -4.92 16.08
C LEU A 28 1.31 -5.21 17.58
N ASN A 29 2.48 -5.00 18.17
CA ASN A 29 2.65 -5.18 19.62
C ASN A 29 1.80 -4.17 20.40
N HIS A 30 1.75 -2.92 19.95
CA HIS A 30 0.86 -1.90 20.55
C HIS A 30 -0.60 -2.33 20.51
N ILE A 31 -1.09 -2.78 19.34
CA ILE A 31 -2.47 -3.28 19.20
C ILE A 31 -2.73 -4.46 20.16
N ALA A 32 -1.80 -5.41 20.25
CA ALA A 32 -1.93 -6.53 21.18
C ALA A 32 -1.99 -6.06 22.64
N THR A 33 -1.20 -5.04 23.01
CA THR A 33 -1.24 -4.44 24.36
C THR A 33 -2.58 -3.74 24.62
N CYS A 34 -3.09 -2.92 23.71
CA CYS A 34 -4.39 -2.27 23.84
C CYS A 34 -5.54 -3.26 24.01
N LEU A 35 -5.45 -4.41 23.35
CA LEU A 35 -6.44 -5.49 23.40
C LEU A 35 -6.15 -6.52 24.52
N ASN A 36 -5.12 -6.30 25.35
CA ASN A 36 -4.68 -7.21 26.41
C ASN A 36 -4.47 -8.66 25.93
N LEU A 37 -3.80 -8.82 24.79
CA LEU A 37 -3.58 -10.13 24.15
C LEU A 37 -2.21 -10.71 24.47
N SER A 38 -2.20 -12.02 24.66
CA SER A 38 -0.97 -12.81 24.78
C SER A 38 -0.55 -13.40 23.44
N TRP A 39 0.74 -13.33 23.14
CA TRP A 39 1.31 -13.92 21.94
C TRP A 39 1.59 -15.41 22.15
N SER A 40 1.26 -16.23 21.15
CA SER A 40 1.60 -17.65 21.08
C SER A 40 2.41 -17.96 19.82
N HIS A 41 3.22 -19.02 19.87
CA HIS A 41 3.89 -19.50 18.66
C HIS A 41 2.95 -20.37 17.83
N ASN A 42 3.05 -20.26 16.50
CA ASN A 42 2.39 -21.13 15.57
C ASN A 42 3.41 -21.65 14.55
N ASP A 43 3.82 -22.92 14.72
CA ASP A 43 4.80 -23.57 13.85
C ASP A 43 4.28 -23.75 12.42
N SER A 44 2.99 -24.09 12.28
CA SER A 44 2.34 -24.29 10.97
C SER A 44 2.44 -23.03 10.10
N TRP A 45 2.33 -21.85 10.71
CA TRP A 45 2.43 -20.57 10.01
C TRP A 45 3.81 -19.94 10.12
N GLN A 46 4.76 -20.56 10.83
CA GLN A 46 6.10 -20.01 11.09
C GLN A 46 6.02 -18.57 11.61
N GLY A 47 5.13 -18.34 12.58
CA GLY A 47 4.75 -17.01 13.05
C GLY A 47 4.50 -16.98 14.55
N THR A 48 4.39 -15.77 15.11
CA THR A 48 3.75 -15.57 16.41
C THR A 48 2.41 -14.90 16.19
N THR A 49 1.39 -15.37 16.89
CA THR A 49 0.00 -14.94 16.71
C THR A 49 -0.62 -14.51 18.01
N ALA A 50 -1.63 -13.65 17.90
CA ALA A 50 -2.54 -13.29 18.97
C ALA A 50 -3.91 -13.08 18.33
N SER A 51 -5.00 -13.33 19.04
CA SER A 51 -6.34 -13.22 18.46
C SER A 51 -7.32 -12.59 19.45
N ALA A 52 -8.28 -11.84 18.93
CA ALA A 52 -9.36 -11.22 19.67
C ALA A 52 -10.69 -11.39 18.95
N LYS A 53 -11.78 -11.34 19.71
CA LYS A 53 -13.12 -11.11 19.17
C LYS A 53 -13.50 -9.65 19.43
N LEU A 54 -13.85 -8.93 18.37
CA LEU A 54 -14.20 -7.52 18.43
C LEU A 54 -15.66 -7.35 18.00
N LEU A 55 -16.37 -6.42 18.65
CA LEU A 55 -17.69 -5.98 18.20
C LEU A 55 -17.51 -4.72 17.34
N VAL A 56 -17.68 -4.87 16.04
CA VAL A 56 -17.48 -3.78 15.09
C VAL A 56 -18.84 -3.26 14.66
N THR A 57 -19.12 -1.99 14.98
CA THR A 57 -20.39 -1.34 14.65
C THR A 57 -20.30 -0.63 13.31
N ASP A 58 -21.06 -1.09 12.31
CA ASP A 58 -21.23 -0.40 11.03
C ASP A 58 -22.23 0.76 11.23
N ALA A 59 -21.70 1.90 11.64
CA ALA A 59 -22.40 3.16 11.48
C ALA A 59 -22.11 3.63 10.05
N SER A 60 -22.88 3.14 9.08
CA SER A 60 -22.89 3.68 7.73
C SER A 60 -23.25 5.17 7.80
N LEU A 61 -22.24 6.04 8.00
CA LEU A 61 -22.35 7.50 7.93
C LEU A 61 -22.51 7.91 6.46
N LYS A 62 -23.53 7.37 5.79
CA LYS A 62 -23.99 7.95 4.55
C LYS A 62 -24.50 9.33 4.93
N ARG A 63 -23.91 10.37 4.32
CA ARG A 63 -24.44 11.74 4.30
C ARG A 63 -25.97 11.64 4.24
N GLN A 64 -26.65 12.02 5.33
CA GLN A 64 -28.11 11.93 5.37
C GLN A 64 -28.67 12.76 4.22
N GLN A 65 -29.29 12.07 3.26
CA GLN A 65 -30.22 12.74 2.37
C GLN A 65 -31.48 12.99 3.18
N LYS A 66 -31.92 14.25 3.20
CA LYS A 66 -33.11 14.70 3.90
C LYS A 66 -34.29 13.79 3.52
N GLY A 67 -34.85 13.06 4.48
CA GLY A 67 -36.01 12.18 4.30
C GLY A 67 -35.72 10.67 4.24
N GLN A 68 -34.46 10.22 4.34
CA GLN A 68 -34.18 8.78 4.51
C GLN A 68 -34.20 8.36 5.99
N PRO A 69 -34.66 7.14 6.31
CA PRO A 69 -34.58 6.60 7.66
C PRO A 69 -33.13 6.58 8.16
N LEU A 70 -32.96 6.71 9.48
CA LEU A 70 -31.64 6.56 10.11
C LEU A 70 -31.03 5.22 9.65
N PRO A 71 -29.73 5.20 9.28
CA PRO A 71 -29.08 3.96 8.90
C PRO A 71 -29.21 2.97 10.05
N GLU A 72 -29.59 1.73 9.73
CA GLU A 72 -29.63 0.65 10.70
C GLU A 72 -28.21 0.43 11.24
N ILE A 73 -28.05 0.60 12.55
CA ILE A 73 -26.77 0.37 13.21
C ILE A 73 -26.63 -1.14 13.38
N THR A 74 -25.74 -1.74 12.59
CA THR A 74 -25.46 -3.18 12.71
C THR A 74 -24.12 -3.41 13.39
N THR A 75 -24.12 -4.12 14.50
CA THR A 75 -22.89 -4.58 15.16
C THR A 75 -22.58 -6.01 14.72
N THR A 76 -21.34 -6.23 14.28
CA THR A 76 -20.85 -7.53 13.79
C THR A 76 -19.71 -8.01 14.66
N GLU A 77 -19.78 -9.27 15.14
CA GLU A 77 -18.63 -9.91 15.77
C GLU A 77 -17.58 -10.25 14.70
N VAL A 78 -16.35 -9.78 14.92
CA VAL A 78 -15.19 -9.97 14.06
C VAL A 78 -14.10 -10.71 14.83
N GLU A 79 -13.60 -11.81 14.27
CA GLU A 79 -12.43 -12.52 14.76
C GLU A 79 -11.17 -11.90 14.14
N LEU A 80 -10.47 -11.07 14.93
CA LEU A 80 -9.20 -10.47 14.55
C LEU A 80 -8.05 -11.41 14.91
N THR A 81 -7.21 -11.77 13.94
CA THR A 81 -5.94 -12.46 14.18
C THR A 81 -4.77 -11.56 13.81
N LEU A 82 -3.90 -11.33 14.78
CA LEU A 82 -2.63 -10.64 14.61
C LEU A 82 -1.54 -11.66 14.26
N LEU A 83 -0.72 -11.36 13.24
CA LEU A 83 0.38 -12.22 12.81
C LEU A 83 1.68 -11.42 12.67
N LYS A 84 2.72 -11.87 13.37
CA LYS A 84 4.10 -11.49 13.09
C LYS A 84 4.83 -12.70 12.50
N PRO A 85 5.15 -12.72 11.19
CA PRO A 85 6.00 -13.76 10.62
C PRO A 85 7.32 -13.88 11.39
N ARG A 86 7.78 -15.11 11.66
CA ARG A 86 9.09 -15.40 12.25
C ARG A 86 10.11 -15.78 11.17
N LEU A 87 10.07 -15.10 10.04
CA LEU A 87 10.93 -15.31 8.89
C LEU A 87 11.68 -14.02 8.55
N LEU A 88 12.70 -14.12 7.71
CA LEU A 88 13.36 -12.93 7.17
C LEU A 88 12.40 -12.16 6.27
N MET A 89 12.57 -10.85 6.20
CA MET A 89 11.65 -9.95 5.52
C MET A 89 11.39 -10.35 4.07
N ASN A 90 12.43 -10.69 3.30
CA ASN A 90 12.32 -11.08 1.89
C ASN A 90 11.58 -12.40 1.65
N ILE A 91 11.39 -13.22 2.70
CA ILE A 91 10.73 -14.54 2.64
C ILE A 91 9.59 -14.66 3.65
N CYS A 92 8.98 -13.56 4.08
CA CYS A 92 7.90 -13.57 5.07
C CYS A 92 6.52 -13.95 4.48
N GLY A 93 6.34 -13.84 3.16
CA GLY A 93 5.08 -14.09 2.47
C GLY A 93 4.47 -15.49 2.69
N PRO A 94 5.24 -16.58 2.69
CA PRO A 94 4.70 -17.91 2.94
C PRO A 94 4.02 -18.05 4.31
N SER A 95 4.49 -17.33 5.33
CA SER A 95 3.84 -17.27 6.65
C SER A 95 2.43 -16.69 6.55
N VAL A 96 2.30 -15.57 5.84
CA VAL A 96 1.01 -14.89 5.61
C VAL A 96 0.05 -15.76 4.81
N ALA A 97 0.52 -16.39 3.73
CA ALA A 97 -0.31 -17.25 2.89
C ALA A 97 -0.80 -18.49 3.65
N LYS A 98 0.06 -19.13 4.46
CA LYS A 98 -0.33 -20.27 5.30
C LYS A 98 -1.37 -19.89 6.35
N ALA A 99 -1.21 -18.73 7.00
CA ALA A 99 -2.18 -18.24 7.97
C ALA A 99 -3.53 -17.92 7.32
N ALA A 100 -3.53 -17.20 6.20
CA ALA A 100 -4.75 -16.88 5.45
C ALA A 100 -5.50 -18.15 5.01
N LYS A 101 -4.78 -19.13 4.47
CA LYS A 101 -5.35 -20.43 4.08
C LYS A 101 -5.89 -21.20 5.29
N GLY A 102 -5.12 -21.30 6.37
CA GLY A 102 -5.50 -22.04 7.57
C GLY A 102 -6.73 -21.46 8.28
N LEU A 103 -6.89 -20.14 8.23
CA LEU A 103 -8.03 -19.43 8.83
C LEU A 103 -9.22 -19.24 7.87
N SER A 104 -9.08 -19.63 6.60
CA SER A 104 -10.05 -19.37 5.53
C SER A 104 -10.38 -17.87 5.38
N ILE A 105 -9.32 -17.05 5.38
CA ILE A 105 -9.41 -15.60 5.25
C ILE A 105 -9.13 -15.20 3.78
N PRO A 106 -10.08 -14.57 3.07
CA PRO A 106 -9.85 -14.02 1.73
C PRO A 106 -8.87 -12.84 1.78
N THR A 107 -8.18 -12.58 0.68
CA THR A 107 -7.14 -11.53 0.59
C THR A 107 -7.68 -10.11 0.84
N SER A 108 -8.97 -9.87 0.60
CA SER A 108 -9.64 -8.61 0.93
C SER A 108 -9.67 -8.31 2.43
N GLN A 109 -9.63 -9.34 3.28
CA GLN A 109 -9.65 -9.26 4.74
C GLN A 109 -8.23 -9.38 5.35
N ILE A 110 -7.20 -9.35 4.51
CA ILE A 110 -5.80 -9.26 4.95
C ILE A 110 -5.37 -7.79 4.94
N ILE A 111 -4.85 -7.33 6.08
CA ILE A 111 -4.25 -6.01 6.22
C ILE A 111 -2.79 -6.18 6.61
N VAL A 112 -1.88 -5.59 5.84
CA VAL A 112 -0.44 -5.65 6.08
C VAL A 112 0.09 -4.30 6.54
N ILE A 113 0.68 -4.24 7.73
CA ILE A 113 1.35 -3.07 8.29
C ILE A 113 2.84 -3.17 7.96
N HIS A 114 3.40 -2.15 7.33
CA HIS A 114 4.80 -2.12 6.91
C HIS A 114 5.37 -0.71 6.87
N ASP A 115 6.70 -0.58 6.91
CA ASP A 115 7.40 0.69 6.72
C ASP A 115 7.30 1.20 5.29
N ASP A 116 7.37 2.52 5.13
CA ASP A 116 7.33 3.18 3.84
C ASP A 116 8.33 4.34 3.78
N LEU A 117 9.25 4.26 2.83
CA LEU A 117 10.31 5.26 2.63
C LEU A 117 9.76 6.57 2.04
N GLU A 118 8.64 6.54 1.31
CA GLU A 118 8.09 7.72 0.64
C GLU A 118 7.21 8.57 1.56
N LEU A 119 6.86 8.04 2.73
CA LEU A 119 6.07 8.74 3.72
C LEU A 119 6.99 9.32 4.81
N PRO A 120 6.82 10.61 5.18
CA PRO A 120 7.52 11.18 6.32
C PRO A 120 7.30 10.37 7.59
N LEU A 121 8.27 10.40 8.49
CA LEU A 121 8.21 9.70 9.78
C LEU A 121 6.88 9.97 10.50
N GLY A 122 6.19 8.88 10.89
CA GLY A 122 4.94 8.94 11.62
C GLY A 122 3.69 9.17 10.78
N LYS A 123 3.83 9.48 9.48
CA LYS A 123 2.68 9.60 8.57
C LYS A 123 2.14 8.21 8.23
N THR A 124 0.84 7.99 8.47
CA THR A 124 0.14 6.76 8.10
C THR A 124 -0.67 6.94 6.82
N SER A 125 -0.81 5.88 6.03
CA SER A 125 -1.66 5.85 4.84
C SER A 125 -2.25 4.46 4.64
N LEU A 126 -3.56 4.38 4.48
CA LEU A 126 -4.25 3.15 4.07
C LEU A 126 -4.21 3.04 2.55
N LYS A 127 -3.76 1.90 2.04
CA LYS A 127 -3.72 1.61 0.61
C LYS A 127 -4.38 0.27 0.33
N TYR A 128 -5.42 0.27 -0.50
CA TYR A 128 -5.93 -0.94 -1.11
C TYR A 128 -5.15 -1.17 -2.41
N ARG A 129 -4.55 -2.36 -2.54
CA ARG A 129 -3.76 -2.84 -3.68
C ARG A 129 -2.50 -2.03 -4.07
N GLY A 130 -1.68 -2.60 -4.95
CA GLY A 130 -0.55 -1.92 -5.63
C GLY A 130 0.75 -2.72 -5.63
N SER A 131 1.77 -2.23 -6.33
CA SER A 131 3.10 -2.86 -6.34
C SER A 131 3.77 -2.81 -4.95
N SER A 132 4.88 -3.51 -4.76
CA SER A 132 5.62 -3.48 -3.51
C SER A 132 6.36 -2.16 -3.24
N SER A 133 6.46 -1.27 -4.24
CA SER A 133 7.29 -0.06 -4.16
C SER A 133 8.72 -0.34 -3.65
N GLY A 134 9.31 -1.46 -4.06
CA GLY A 134 10.65 -1.87 -3.62
C GLY A 134 10.70 -2.55 -2.25
N HIS A 135 9.63 -2.57 -1.47
CA HIS A 135 9.63 -3.18 -0.14
C HIS A 135 9.67 -4.72 -0.22
N ASN A 136 10.75 -5.32 0.31
CA ASN A 136 11.02 -6.76 0.21
C ASN A 136 9.94 -7.64 0.86
N GLY A 137 9.42 -7.26 2.03
CA GLY A 137 8.34 -7.98 2.69
C GLY A 137 7.04 -7.99 1.90
N VAL A 138 6.57 -6.82 1.46
CA VAL A 138 5.41 -6.70 0.59
C VAL A 138 5.59 -7.49 -0.71
N LYS A 139 6.79 -7.46 -1.32
CA LYS A 139 7.12 -8.29 -2.50
C LYS A 139 6.93 -9.78 -2.21
N SER A 140 7.42 -10.25 -1.06
CA SER A 140 7.28 -11.63 -0.59
C SER A 140 5.81 -12.03 -0.41
N VAL A 141 5.02 -11.16 0.22
CA VAL A 141 3.57 -11.36 0.44
C VAL A 141 2.82 -11.41 -0.89
N ILE A 142 3.07 -10.48 -1.82
CA ILE A 142 2.45 -10.49 -3.15
C ILE A 142 2.73 -11.81 -3.86
N ALA A 143 3.99 -12.24 -3.86
CA ALA A 143 4.39 -13.49 -4.52
C ALA A 143 3.69 -14.71 -3.91
N SER A 144 3.58 -14.77 -2.58
CA SER A 144 3.00 -15.92 -1.88
C SER A 144 1.48 -15.97 -1.94
N LEU A 145 0.82 -14.80 -1.95
CA LEU A 145 -0.63 -14.70 -2.11
C LEU A 145 -1.08 -14.75 -3.58
N HIS A 146 -0.14 -14.69 -4.53
CA HIS A 146 -0.40 -14.60 -5.98
C HIS A 146 -1.31 -13.43 -6.36
N THR A 147 -1.31 -12.36 -5.55
CA THR A 147 -2.10 -11.17 -5.79
C THR A 147 -1.49 -9.97 -5.10
N HIS A 148 -1.69 -8.81 -5.71
CA HIS A 148 -1.38 -7.52 -5.11
C HIS A 148 -2.62 -6.85 -4.50
N VAL A 149 -3.76 -7.55 -4.43
CA VAL A 149 -5.05 -7.04 -3.94
C VAL A 149 -5.24 -7.45 -2.49
N PHE A 150 -4.67 -6.64 -1.59
CA PHE A 150 -4.86 -6.69 -0.14
C PHE A 150 -4.65 -5.28 0.44
N ARG A 151 -5.11 -5.04 1.66
CA ARG A 151 -4.97 -3.73 2.33
C ARG A 151 -3.60 -3.57 2.96
N ARG A 152 -3.12 -2.34 3.01
CA ARG A 152 -1.84 -2.00 3.62
C ARG A 152 -1.96 -0.76 4.47
N VAL A 153 -1.50 -0.85 5.71
CA VAL A 153 -1.22 0.33 6.54
C VAL A 153 0.25 0.65 6.34
N ARG A 154 0.51 1.70 5.55
CA ARG A 154 1.84 2.20 5.27
C ARG A 154 2.24 3.13 6.40
N VAL A 155 3.35 2.85 7.06
CA VAL A 155 3.88 3.68 8.15
C VAL A 155 5.15 4.37 7.67
N GLY A 156 5.10 5.69 7.58
CA GLY A 156 6.22 6.48 7.12
C GLY A 156 7.41 6.40 8.07
N ILE A 157 8.56 6.09 7.48
CA ILE A 157 9.85 6.09 8.17
C ILE A 157 10.77 7.19 7.63
N GLY A 158 10.40 7.85 6.53
CA GLY A 158 11.29 8.76 5.79
C GLY A 158 12.28 8.01 4.90
N ARG A 159 13.11 8.76 4.17
CA ARG A 159 14.12 8.24 3.26
C ARG A 159 15.49 8.83 3.63
N PRO A 160 16.58 8.05 3.56
CA PRO A 160 17.92 8.60 3.73
C PRO A 160 18.27 9.58 2.59
N ASP A 161 19.21 10.49 2.84
CA ASP A 161 19.64 11.50 1.85
C ASP A 161 20.22 10.87 0.58
N ARG A 162 20.92 9.73 0.75
CA ARG A 162 21.41 8.91 -0.36
C ARG A 162 20.37 7.87 -0.72
N ASP A 163 20.06 7.75 -2.01
CA ASP A 163 19.02 6.87 -2.54
C ASP A 163 19.55 5.55 -3.12
N ASP A 164 20.87 5.33 -3.06
CA ASP A 164 21.48 4.06 -3.46
C ASP A 164 21.01 2.88 -2.59
N SER A 165 21.07 1.67 -3.16
CA SER A 165 20.52 0.47 -2.53
C SER A 165 21.14 0.17 -1.16
N ASP A 166 22.44 0.44 -0.99
CA ASP A 166 23.15 0.16 0.26
C ASP A 166 22.76 1.17 1.34
N ALA A 167 22.67 2.46 1.00
CA ALA A 167 22.18 3.49 1.90
C ALA A 167 20.74 3.20 2.37
N VAL A 168 19.85 2.82 1.46
CA VAL A 168 18.46 2.45 1.79
C VAL A 168 18.41 1.21 2.68
N SER A 169 19.17 0.16 2.36
CA SER A 169 19.24 -1.06 3.16
C SER A 169 19.72 -0.79 4.59
N ASN A 170 20.82 -0.03 4.72
CA ASN A 170 21.36 0.36 6.02
C ASN A 170 20.37 1.23 6.82
N TYR A 171 19.65 2.12 6.14
CA TYR A 171 18.66 2.98 6.77
C TYR A 171 17.49 2.19 7.37
N VAL A 172 16.90 1.26 6.59
CA VAL A 172 15.75 0.46 7.07
C VAL A 172 16.16 -0.53 8.17
N LEU A 173 17.38 -1.07 8.10
CA LEU A 173 17.96 -1.93 9.13
C LEU A 173 18.48 -1.16 10.35
N GLY A 174 18.56 0.17 10.27
CA GLY A 174 18.91 1.03 11.39
C GLY A 174 17.88 0.93 12.52
N LYS A 175 18.39 0.95 13.77
CA LYS A 175 17.54 0.98 14.97
C LYS A 175 16.71 2.26 15.01
N ILE A 176 15.46 2.14 15.45
CA ILE A 176 14.60 3.28 15.75
C ILE A 176 15.16 3.98 16.99
N THR A 177 15.41 5.28 16.85
CA THR A 177 15.86 6.13 17.97
C THR A 177 14.70 6.46 18.90
N ASN A 178 14.99 6.88 20.13
CA ASN A 178 13.94 7.28 21.08
C ASN A 178 13.07 8.44 20.56
N ARG A 179 13.67 9.38 19.82
CA ARG A 179 12.94 10.49 19.20
C ARG A 179 11.97 10.00 18.11
N GLU A 180 12.42 9.05 17.30
CA GLU A 180 11.56 8.43 16.29
C GLU A 180 10.44 7.61 16.95
N MET A 181 10.75 6.84 17.99
CA MET A 181 9.74 6.09 18.73
C MET A 181 8.67 7.00 19.33
N ASN A 182 9.07 8.10 19.97
CA ASN A 182 8.13 9.09 20.50
C ASN A 182 7.21 9.67 19.39
N THR A 183 7.75 9.87 18.19
CA THR A 183 6.98 10.31 17.02
C THR A 183 5.98 9.24 16.58
N ILE A 184 6.41 7.97 16.53
CA ILE A 184 5.58 6.83 16.18
C ILE A 184 4.44 6.66 17.20
N GLU A 185 4.75 6.70 18.49
CA GLU A 185 3.76 6.62 19.57
C GLU A 185 2.70 7.73 19.45
N LYS A 186 3.12 8.97 19.19
CA LYS A 186 2.20 10.10 19.09
C LYS A 186 1.34 10.10 17.83
N LEU A 187 1.88 9.65 16.70
CA LEU A 187 1.25 9.84 15.39
C LEU A 187 0.68 8.57 14.76
N VAL A 188 1.26 7.40 15.07
CA VAL A 188 0.89 6.11 14.45
C VAL A 188 -0.05 5.32 15.35
N PHE A 189 0.18 5.27 16.66
CA PHE A 189 -0.63 4.46 17.58
C PHE A 189 -2.11 4.87 17.61
N PRO A 190 -2.47 6.17 17.63
CA PRO A 190 -3.87 6.59 17.55
C PRO A 190 -4.60 6.14 16.27
N PHE A 191 -3.87 5.78 15.20
CA PHE A 191 -4.45 5.30 13.95
C PHE A 191 -4.85 3.81 14.01
N VAL A 192 -4.40 3.07 15.02
CA VAL A 192 -4.58 1.61 15.10
C VAL A 192 -5.17 1.14 16.44
N GLU A 193 -5.72 2.04 17.24
CA GLU A 193 -6.33 1.73 18.54
C GLU A 193 -7.77 2.26 18.64
N GLY A 194 -8.53 1.76 19.61
CA GLY A 194 -9.90 2.19 19.87
C GLY A 194 -10.78 2.18 18.62
N GLU A 195 -11.55 3.26 18.43
CA GLU A 195 -12.45 3.43 17.28
C GLU A 195 -11.69 3.38 15.93
N ALA A 196 -10.43 3.83 15.88
CA ALA A 196 -9.65 3.77 14.64
C ALA A 196 -9.35 2.32 14.21
N LEU A 197 -9.13 1.41 15.17
CA LEU A 197 -9.00 -0.02 14.88
C LEU A 197 -10.32 -0.61 14.37
N ASP A 198 -11.45 -0.21 14.96
CA ASP A 198 -12.78 -0.64 14.50
C ASP A 198 -13.04 -0.19 13.06
N ASN A 199 -12.69 1.07 12.75
CA ASN A 199 -12.78 1.62 11.40
C ASN A 199 -11.92 0.83 10.41
N LEU A 200 -10.68 0.49 10.80
CA LEU A 200 -9.79 -0.33 9.99
C LEU A 200 -10.35 -1.74 9.77
N CYS A 201 -11.02 -2.32 10.78
CA CYS A 201 -11.71 -3.60 10.66
C CYS A 201 -12.90 -3.52 9.71
N ARG A 202 -13.73 -2.46 9.80
CA ARG A 202 -14.86 -2.24 8.87
C ARG A 202 -14.41 -2.14 7.43
N GLU A 203 -13.37 -1.35 7.20
CA GLU A 203 -12.76 -1.19 5.89
C GLU A 203 -12.45 -2.55 5.26
N ALA A 204 -11.98 -3.54 6.03
CA ALA A 204 -11.69 -4.89 5.52
C ALA A 204 -12.90 -5.57 4.84
N PHE A 205 -14.12 -5.30 5.33
CA PHE A 205 -15.37 -5.90 4.86
C PHE A 205 -16.09 -5.08 3.78
N GLU A 206 -15.91 -3.76 3.76
CA GLU A 206 -16.72 -2.87 2.92
C GLU A 206 -16.53 -3.07 1.40
N GLY A 207 -15.49 -3.77 0.96
CA GLY A 207 -15.16 -3.94 -0.47
C GLY A 207 -14.85 -2.58 -1.12
N HIS A 208 -13.67 -2.42 -1.71
CA HIS A 208 -13.31 -1.09 -2.20
C HIS A 208 -14.18 -0.70 -3.41
N ARG A 209 -15.16 0.19 -3.19
CA ARG A 209 -15.78 0.97 -4.25
C ARG A 209 -14.68 1.87 -4.80
N VAL A 210 -14.13 1.51 -5.95
CA VAL A 210 -13.27 2.40 -6.73
C VAL A 210 -14.07 3.70 -6.93
N PRO A 211 -13.59 4.88 -6.48
CA PRO A 211 -14.16 6.12 -6.96
C PRO A 211 -14.04 6.06 -8.48
N VAL A 212 -15.18 6.05 -9.18
CA VAL A 212 -15.18 6.09 -10.64
C VAL A 212 -14.36 7.31 -11.02
N GLU A 213 -13.13 7.10 -11.49
CA GLU A 213 -12.39 8.13 -12.18
C GLU A 213 -13.33 8.61 -13.28
N LYS A 214 -13.73 9.88 -13.22
CA LYS A 214 -14.40 10.52 -14.34
C LYS A 214 -13.47 10.31 -15.52
N GLN A 215 -13.80 9.35 -16.39
CA GLN A 215 -13.16 9.21 -17.67
C GLN A 215 -13.31 10.57 -18.33
N LYS A 216 -12.21 11.33 -18.40
CA LYS A 216 -12.18 12.53 -19.23
C LYS A 216 -12.56 12.06 -20.62
N SER A 217 -13.73 12.51 -21.07
CA SER A 217 -14.26 12.14 -22.37
C SER A 217 -13.20 12.44 -23.43
N LYS A 218 -13.09 11.57 -24.44
CA LYS A 218 -12.23 11.80 -25.63
C LYS A 218 -12.49 13.14 -26.35
N LYS A 219 -13.48 13.92 -25.91
CA LYS A 219 -13.81 15.25 -26.44
C LYS A 219 -12.82 16.35 -26.01
N ASP A 220 -12.14 16.22 -24.87
CA ASP A 220 -11.22 17.27 -24.36
C ASP A 220 -9.79 17.16 -24.93
N LYS A 221 -9.39 16.00 -25.46
CA LYS A 221 -8.12 15.86 -26.20
C LYS A 221 -8.16 16.51 -27.59
N LYS A 222 -9.35 16.70 -28.18
CA LYS A 222 -9.49 17.30 -29.52
C LYS A 222 -9.54 18.84 -29.50
N LYS A 223 -9.54 19.47 -28.32
CA LYS A 223 -9.60 20.93 -28.16
C LYS A 223 -8.22 21.57 -27.93
N LYS A 224 -7.19 20.80 -27.60
CA LYS A 224 -5.82 21.30 -27.39
C LYS A 224 -4.94 21.31 -28.63
N GLU A 225 -5.44 20.76 -29.74
CA GLU A 225 -4.73 20.67 -31.03
C GLU A 225 -5.36 21.58 -32.11
N LYS A 226 -6.38 22.38 -31.73
CA LYS A 226 -7.03 23.38 -32.59
C LYS A 226 -6.70 24.85 -32.24
N ASP A 227 -5.94 25.10 -31.17
CA ASP A 227 -5.55 26.45 -30.73
C ASP A 227 -4.15 26.89 -31.22
N LEU A 228 -3.57 26.20 -32.20
CA LEU A 228 -2.31 26.60 -32.86
C LEU A 228 -2.44 26.78 -34.38
N GLY A 229 -3.66 26.92 -34.90
CA GLY A 229 -3.89 27.15 -36.33
C GLY A 229 -4.82 28.33 -36.57
N GLY A 230 -4.24 29.51 -36.82
CA GLY A 230 -4.98 30.62 -37.44
C GLY A 230 -4.57 32.01 -36.99
N VAL A 231 -3.46 32.52 -37.51
CA VAL A 231 -3.40 33.93 -37.95
C VAL A 231 -2.82 33.92 -39.36
N SER A 232 -3.62 34.41 -40.29
CA SER A 232 -3.25 34.65 -41.68
C SER A 232 -2.75 36.08 -41.88
N ASP A 233 -1.88 36.19 -42.87
CA ASP A 233 -1.63 37.32 -43.78
C ASP A 233 -0.92 38.59 -43.27
N GLY A 234 0.30 38.74 -43.79
CA GLY A 234 0.59 39.84 -44.72
C GLY A 234 1.68 40.82 -44.30
N GLU A 235 2.90 40.64 -44.80
CA GLU A 235 3.64 41.72 -45.49
C GLU A 235 4.84 41.16 -46.26
N LYS A 236 5.15 41.88 -47.35
CA LYS A 236 6.11 41.56 -48.40
C LYS A 236 7.55 41.72 -47.91
N ASP A 237 8.50 41.03 -48.53
CA ASP A 237 9.55 41.68 -49.35
C ASP A 237 10.56 40.65 -49.89
N GLU A 238 11.17 41.05 -51.00
CA GLU A 238 12.00 40.29 -51.93
C GLU A 238 13.38 39.91 -51.38
N GLU A 239 13.95 38.86 -51.99
CA GLU A 239 15.37 38.65 -52.36
C GLU A 239 15.95 37.28 -51.96
N GLY A 240 16.70 36.67 -52.88
CA GLY A 240 17.78 35.73 -52.52
C GLY A 240 17.66 34.28 -53.00
N GLN A 241 17.72 34.08 -54.31
CA GLN A 241 18.42 33.00 -55.03
C GLN A 241 18.96 31.74 -54.30
N LYS A 242 18.62 30.57 -54.90
CA LYS A 242 19.50 29.41 -55.24
C LYS A 242 20.16 28.66 -54.06
N VAL A 243 19.96 27.37 -53.84
CA VAL A 243 20.59 26.17 -54.48
C VAL A 243 20.22 25.04 -53.49
N GLY A 244 19.92 23.78 -53.78
CA GLY A 244 19.88 22.96 -54.99
C GLY A 244 19.38 21.57 -54.55
N GLN A 245 18.60 20.94 -55.41
CA GLN A 245 18.20 19.54 -55.32
C GLN A 245 19.38 18.59 -55.59
N GLN A 246 19.08 17.30 -55.50
CA GLN A 246 19.88 16.10 -55.83
C GLN A 246 20.70 15.54 -54.65
N GLN A 247 20.67 14.24 -54.32
CA GLN A 247 20.27 13.07 -55.10
C GLN A 247 20.17 11.86 -54.15
N ALA A 248 19.13 11.04 -54.32
CA ALA A 248 19.11 9.65 -53.86
C ALA A 248 19.44 8.76 -55.06
N MET A 249 20.36 7.81 -54.91
CA MET A 249 20.35 6.51 -55.60
C MET A 249 21.52 5.61 -55.16
N ASP A 250 21.15 4.34 -54.94
CA ASP A 250 21.92 3.09 -55.03
C ASP A 250 23.10 2.87 -54.04
N VAL A 251 23.35 1.69 -53.45
CA VAL A 251 23.36 0.34 -54.02
C VAL A 251 23.13 -0.69 -52.91
N ALA A 252 22.29 -1.69 -53.20
CA ALA A 252 22.25 -2.98 -52.52
C ALA A 252 23.25 -3.95 -53.17
N VAL A 253 24.18 -4.51 -52.38
CA VAL A 253 24.90 -5.78 -52.60
C VAL A 253 25.20 -6.29 -51.18
N GLY A 254 24.92 -7.51 -50.72
CA GLY A 254 24.69 -8.77 -51.42
C GLY A 254 25.79 -9.79 -51.08
N LYS A 255 25.61 -10.52 -49.97
CA LYS A 255 26.10 -11.89 -49.65
C LYS A 255 27.61 -12.24 -49.63
N ALA A 256 27.92 -13.13 -48.67
CA ALA A 256 29.02 -14.12 -48.60
C ALA A 256 30.43 -13.50 -48.50
N THR A 257 31.24 -13.78 -47.48
CA THR A 257 31.64 -15.03 -46.81
C THR A 257 32.23 -14.68 -45.46
#